data_AF-A0AAE0KT18-F1
#
_entry.id   AF-A0AAE0KT18-F1
#
_cell.length_a   1.000
_cell.length_b   1.000
_cell.length_c   1.000
_cell.angle_alpha   90.00
_cell.angle_beta   90.00
_cell.angle_gamma   90.00
#
_symmetry.space_group_name_H-M   'P 1'
#
loop_
_entity.id
_entity.type
_entity.pdbx_description
1 polymer ?
#
loop_
_entity_poly.entity_id
_entity_poly.type
_entity_poly.pdbx_seq_one_letter_code
_entity_poly.pdbx_strand_id
1 'polypeptide(L)'
;FLRTVELQFRKDISNFSPQNISNMMWAFGRMGHRGKYTTMLAMQKSMLQRSDEFYQPRNVQAVTNITWSVAAVGHQPRLKYLELLEERLPPLMPVMNEQELVNTIWAMSDFRYVPAAPFLRSMEAALIATLQGGRVEPRHRAQHLANSLSAFQKLGCRPTDELMAVMDRAILNLEMHHFTEQAKTNLIWSMTMMDRTDLASYRPLWIALEQSMSKEMRIESLGQVYQAAMMLEHVHKSCDVDCWELVPALVRRAVDARKERIKAIKDGRHTPVAPTMSRFHKEVSLVLSMLRLRHSNEFITEEGVFVDIKVENQDGRMVAIEVDGRPHFSVNGGQPLGSTITRDRLLKACGWELIVVPLDEWTVLSTFQDKVRYMTTKLGDLVLPHQKTSDLAPQGESLLQMYGYVACDIFSILAVEICVAIRLFLSA
;
A
#
# COMPACT_ATOMS: atom_id res chain seq x y z
N PHE A 1 4.33 23.59 25.18
CA PHE A 1 4.63 24.52 24.07
C PHE A 1 3.86 24.19 22.79
N LEU A 2 4.18 23.13 22.03
CA LEU A 2 3.56 22.87 20.72
C LEU A 2 2.02 22.73 20.74
N ARG A 3 1.45 22.11 21.77
CA ARG A 3 -0.02 22.03 21.94
C ARG A 3 -0.68 23.41 22.12
N THR A 4 0.02 24.35 22.76
CA THR A 4 -0.46 25.72 22.96
C THR A 4 -0.39 26.51 21.65
N VAL A 5 0.73 26.39 20.93
CA VAL A 5 0.91 26.97 19.59
C VAL A 5 -0.18 26.46 18.64
N GLU A 6 -0.43 25.16 18.63
CA GLU A 6 -1.47 24.54 17.83
C GLU A 6 -2.87 25.05 18.19
N LEU A 7 -3.17 25.19 19.48
CA LEU A 7 -4.44 25.72 19.94
C LEU A 7 -4.65 27.17 19.48
N GLN A 8 -3.62 28.00 19.59
CA GLN A 8 -3.69 29.40 19.16
C GLN A 8 -3.81 29.51 17.63
N PHE A 9 -2.98 28.76 16.90
CA PHE A 9 -3.07 28.64 15.44
C PHE A 9 -4.49 28.29 14.98
N ARG A 10 -5.13 27.30 15.62
CA ARG A 10 -6.50 26.90 15.28
C ARG A 10 -7.54 27.98 15.57
N LYS A 11 -7.35 28.79 16.63
CA LYS A 11 -8.26 29.90 16.96
C LYS A 11 -8.15 31.04 15.96
N ASP A 12 -6.93 31.33 15.51
CA ASP A 12 -6.64 32.50 14.68
C ASP A 12 -6.55 32.18 13.18
N ILE A 13 -6.85 30.94 12.78
CA ILE A 13 -6.58 30.45 11.41
C ILE A 13 -7.22 31.32 10.30
N SER A 14 -8.35 31.97 10.60
CA SER A 14 -9.01 32.91 9.67
C SER A 14 -8.16 34.14 9.36
N ASN A 15 -7.26 34.54 10.26
CA ASN A 15 -6.40 35.71 10.12
C ASN A 15 -5.08 35.38 9.42
N PHE A 16 -4.78 34.09 9.20
CA PHE A 16 -3.53 33.66 8.57
C PHE A 16 -3.67 33.71 7.06
N SER A 17 -2.62 34.19 6.38
CA SER A 17 -2.50 34.01 4.92
C SER A 17 -2.29 32.52 4.56
N PRO A 18 -2.53 32.12 3.30
CA PRO A 18 -2.19 30.78 2.82
C PRO A 18 -0.75 30.38 3.14
N GLN A 19 0.20 31.30 2.97
CA GLN A 19 1.60 31.07 3.30
C GLN A 19 1.82 30.84 4.79
N ASN A 20 1.16 31.61 5.67
CA ASN A 20 1.29 31.42 7.12
C ASN A 20 0.74 30.05 7.54
N ILE A 21 -0.40 29.62 6.98
CA ILE A 21 -0.97 28.29 7.23
C ILE A 21 -0.01 27.19 6.77
N SER A 22 0.53 27.32 5.55
CA SER A 22 1.53 26.40 5.01
C SER A 22 2.78 26.29 5.90
N ASN A 23 3.34 27.41 6.34
CA ASN A 23 4.53 27.42 7.19
C ASN A 23 4.27 26.71 8.54
N MET A 24 3.09 26.92 9.14
CA MET A 24 2.70 26.23 10.37
C MET A 24 2.58 24.72 10.16
N MET A 25 1.96 24.31 9.05
CA MET A 25 1.78 22.90 8.71
C MET A 25 3.11 22.20 8.39
N TRP A 26 3.98 22.88 7.64
CA TRP A 26 5.31 22.37 7.34
C TRP A 26 6.14 22.20 8.62
N ALA A 27 6.07 23.16 9.54
CA ALA A 27 6.74 23.05 10.84
C ALA A 27 6.23 21.84 11.64
N PHE A 28 4.91 21.58 11.65
CA PHE A 28 4.36 20.38 12.28
C PHE A 28 4.91 19.09 11.67
N GLY A 29 4.92 18.99 10.33
CA GLY A 29 5.49 17.85 9.62
C GLY A 29 6.97 17.62 9.96
N ARG A 30 7.78 18.69 9.94
CA ARG A 30 9.22 18.60 10.23
C ARG A 30 9.54 18.24 11.68
N MET A 31 8.69 18.66 12.63
CA MET A 31 8.86 18.33 14.05
C MET A 31 8.23 16.98 14.44
N GLY A 32 7.63 16.25 13.50
CA GLY A 32 6.87 15.03 13.80
C GLY A 32 5.64 15.29 14.69
N HIS A 33 5.19 16.54 14.80
CA HIS A 33 4.00 16.90 15.59
C HIS A 33 2.77 16.55 14.78
N ARG A 34 2.11 15.44 15.12
CA ARG A 34 0.93 14.98 14.37
C ARG A 34 -0.20 16.01 14.32
N GLY A 35 -0.31 16.88 15.32
CA GLY A 35 -1.45 17.78 15.48
C GLY A 35 -2.76 17.03 15.76
N LYS A 36 -3.73 17.73 16.33
CA LYS A 36 -5.08 17.23 16.53
C LYS A 36 -5.85 17.23 15.21
N TYR A 37 -6.73 16.23 15.06
CA TYR A 37 -7.67 16.18 13.95
C TYR A 37 -8.49 17.47 13.78
N THR A 38 -8.84 18.14 14.88
CA THR A 38 -9.59 19.40 14.85
C THR A 38 -8.81 20.56 14.23
N THR A 39 -7.48 20.56 14.31
CA THR A 39 -6.60 21.54 13.67
C THR A 39 -6.54 21.30 12.17
N MET A 40 -6.35 20.04 11.76
CA MET A 40 -6.40 19.64 10.34
C MET A 40 -7.74 19.98 9.71
N LEU A 41 -8.84 19.75 10.45
CA LEU A 41 -10.17 20.10 10.00
C LEU A 41 -10.38 21.61 9.85
N ALA A 42 -9.90 22.42 10.79
CA ALA A 42 -10.00 23.88 10.69
C ALA A 42 -9.26 24.41 9.47
N MET A 43 -8.07 23.85 9.19
CA MET A 43 -7.27 24.17 8.01
C MET A 43 -7.98 23.79 6.70
N GLN A 44 -8.51 22.56 6.60
CA GLN A 44 -9.29 22.13 5.43
C GLN A 44 -10.53 23.03 5.22
N LYS A 45 -11.22 23.41 6.29
CA LYS A 45 -12.36 24.35 6.22
C LYS A 45 -11.93 25.72 5.72
N SER A 46 -10.79 26.25 6.20
CA SER A 46 -10.26 27.54 5.73
C SER A 46 -9.96 27.51 4.23
N MET A 47 -9.35 26.43 3.72
CA MET A 47 -9.07 26.27 2.30
C MET A 47 -10.34 26.15 1.45
N LEU A 48 -11.37 25.47 1.96
CA LEU A 48 -12.68 25.38 1.32
C LEU A 48 -13.40 26.73 1.27
N GLN A 49 -13.37 27.50 2.36
CA GLN A 49 -14.07 28.79 2.45
C GLN A 49 -13.35 29.92 1.67
N ARG A 50 -12.03 29.82 1.53
CA ARG A 50 -11.17 30.82 0.89
C ARG A 50 -10.54 30.25 -0.40
N SER A 51 -11.28 29.42 -1.12
CA SER A 51 -10.76 28.70 -2.29
C SER A 51 -10.17 29.65 -3.34
N ASP A 52 -10.84 30.76 -3.66
CA ASP A 52 -10.32 31.72 -4.63
C ASP A 52 -9.03 32.41 -4.18
N GLU A 53 -8.76 32.49 -2.87
CA GLU A 53 -7.50 33.02 -2.34
C GLU A 53 -6.37 31.98 -2.43
N PHE A 54 -6.65 30.74 -2.03
CA PHE A 54 -5.65 29.66 -1.98
C PHE A 54 -5.22 29.20 -3.38
N TYR A 55 -6.17 29.04 -4.29
CA TYR A 55 -5.92 28.49 -5.62
C TYR A 55 -5.59 29.60 -6.63
N GLN A 56 -4.54 30.35 -6.33
CA GLN A 56 -3.91 31.35 -7.21
C GLN A 56 -2.47 30.93 -7.50
N PRO A 57 -1.88 31.30 -8.65
CA PRO A 57 -0.49 30.98 -8.99
C PRO A 57 0.50 31.33 -7.86
N ARG A 58 0.35 32.50 -7.24
CA ARG A 58 1.22 32.95 -6.14
C ARG A 58 1.11 32.14 -4.84
N ASN A 59 0.06 31.34 -4.68
CA ASN A 59 -0.24 30.59 -3.46
C ASN A 59 -0.21 29.06 -3.67
N VAL A 60 0.07 28.57 -4.89
CA VAL A 60 0.04 27.14 -5.19
C VAL A 60 1.04 26.35 -4.34
N GLN A 61 2.21 26.93 -4.05
CA GLN A 61 3.19 26.34 -3.14
C GLN A 61 2.60 26.11 -1.74
N ALA A 62 1.80 27.05 -1.24
CA ALA A 62 1.15 26.89 0.06
C ALA A 62 0.14 25.73 0.04
N VAL A 63 -0.63 25.59 -1.04
CA VAL A 63 -1.59 24.48 -1.22
C VAL A 63 -0.87 23.12 -1.21
N THR A 64 0.22 22.98 -1.96
CA THR A 64 0.95 21.70 -2.05
C THR A 64 1.66 21.37 -0.73
N ASN A 65 2.27 22.34 -0.07
CA ASN A 65 2.92 22.14 1.23
C ASN A 65 1.93 21.77 2.33
N ILE A 66 0.75 22.38 2.35
CA ILE A 66 -0.33 22.00 3.27
C ILE A 66 -0.74 20.55 3.01
N THR A 67 -1.00 20.21 1.74
CA THR A 67 -1.44 18.87 1.32
C THR A 67 -0.40 17.82 1.69
N TRP A 68 0.88 18.05 1.38
CA TRP A 68 1.98 17.18 1.77
C TRP A 68 2.09 17.06 3.29
N SER A 69 1.95 18.17 4.01
CA SER A 69 2.08 18.16 5.47
C SER A 69 1.00 17.31 6.13
N VAL A 70 -0.25 17.38 5.66
CA VAL A 70 -1.36 16.52 6.16
C VAL A 70 -1.04 15.03 5.98
N ALA A 71 -0.47 14.63 4.84
CA ALA A 71 -0.01 13.27 4.59
C ALA A 71 1.18 12.90 5.49
N ALA A 72 2.20 13.75 5.55
CA ALA A 72 3.42 13.51 6.31
C ALA A 72 3.17 13.31 7.82
N VAL A 73 2.14 13.95 8.38
CA VAL A 73 1.74 13.75 9.78
C VAL A 73 0.78 12.58 10.01
N GLY A 74 0.39 11.87 8.95
CA GLY A 74 -0.47 10.68 9.00
C GLY A 74 -1.96 10.96 9.19
N HIS A 75 -2.44 12.17 8.82
CA HIS A 75 -3.87 12.49 8.87
C HIS A 75 -4.54 12.19 7.53
N GLN A 76 -5.77 11.66 7.59
CA GLN A 76 -6.61 11.46 6.42
C GLN A 76 -7.54 12.67 6.23
N PRO A 77 -7.46 13.41 5.11
CA PRO A 77 -8.32 14.55 4.86
C PRO A 77 -9.75 14.11 4.52
N ARG A 78 -10.69 15.07 4.60
CA ARG A 78 -12.06 14.82 4.14
C ARG A 78 -12.11 14.72 2.62
N LEU A 79 -13.00 13.88 2.10
CA LEU A 79 -13.16 13.71 0.65
C LEU A 79 -13.39 15.05 -0.07
N LYS A 80 -14.23 15.94 0.49
CA LYS A 80 -14.46 17.30 -0.05
C LYS A 80 -13.21 18.17 -0.19
N TYR A 81 -12.19 17.95 0.64
CA TYR A 81 -10.91 18.65 0.50
C TYR A 81 -10.14 18.14 -0.73
N LEU A 82 -10.17 16.83 -0.96
CA LEU A 82 -9.51 16.19 -2.10
C LEU A 82 -10.22 16.51 -3.42
N GLU A 83 -11.56 16.51 -3.42
CA GLU A 83 -12.39 16.95 -4.55
C GLU A 83 -12.06 18.40 -4.93
N LEU A 84 -11.88 19.30 -3.94
CA LEU A 84 -11.48 20.68 -4.20
C LEU A 84 -10.09 20.78 -4.83
N LEU A 85 -9.11 19.99 -4.35
CA LEU A 85 -7.77 19.96 -4.95
C LEU A 85 -7.85 19.51 -6.41
N GLU A 86 -8.63 18.47 -6.68
CA GLU A 86 -8.81 17.93 -8.01
C GLU A 86 -9.50 18.91 -8.97
N GLU A 87 -10.48 19.67 -8.48
CA GLU A 87 -11.16 20.71 -9.25
C GLU A 87 -10.24 21.92 -9.54
N ARG A 88 -9.46 22.37 -8.55
CA ARG A 88 -8.83 23.71 -8.59
C ARG A 88 -7.36 23.73 -8.96
N LEU A 89 -6.63 22.61 -8.82
CA LEU A 89 -5.22 22.55 -9.20
C LEU A 89 -4.93 22.44 -10.70
N PRO A 90 -5.73 21.77 -11.56
CA PRO A 90 -5.37 21.56 -12.96
C PRO A 90 -4.97 22.83 -13.74
N PRO A 91 -5.67 23.98 -13.59
CA PRO A 91 -5.26 25.22 -14.25
C PRO A 91 -3.93 25.82 -13.75
N LEU A 92 -3.48 25.42 -12.56
CA LEU A 92 -2.25 25.90 -11.92
C LEU A 92 -1.05 25.00 -12.20
N MET A 93 -1.26 23.74 -12.58
CA MET A 93 -0.18 22.78 -12.85
C MET A 93 0.88 23.29 -13.86
N PRO A 94 0.53 24.02 -14.93
CA PRO A 94 1.54 24.54 -15.86
C PRO A 94 2.55 25.53 -15.26
N VAL A 95 2.21 26.17 -14.13
CA VAL A 95 3.10 27.12 -13.43
C VAL A 95 3.70 26.54 -12.15
N MET A 96 3.34 25.30 -11.80
CA MET A 96 3.91 24.60 -10.64
C MET A 96 5.31 24.10 -10.96
N ASN A 97 6.21 24.16 -9.98
CA ASN A 97 7.52 23.52 -10.11
C ASN A 97 7.43 22.00 -9.85
N GLU A 98 8.52 21.29 -10.17
CA GLU A 98 8.60 19.83 -10.02
C GLU A 98 8.29 19.36 -8.59
N GLN A 99 8.80 20.06 -7.57
CA GLN A 99 8.57 19.71 -6.17
C GLN A 99 7.09 19.83 -5.79
N GLU A 100 6.40 20.87 -6.26
CA GLU A 100 4.97 21.08 -6.01
C GLU A 100 4.10 19.99 -6.63
N LEU A 101 4.41 19.58 -7.86
CA LEU A 101 3.75 18.46 -8.55
C LEU A 101 3.96 17.14 -7.79
N VAL A 102 5.23 16.83 -7.47
CA VAL A 102 5.61 15.61 -6.75
C VAL A 102 4.95 15.55 -5.37
N ASN A 103 4.97 16.64 -4.61
CA ASN A 103 4.34 16.71 -3.29
C ASN A 103 2.83 16.44 -3.37
N THR A 104 2.18 16.93 -4.43
CA THR A 104 0.74 16.74 -4.64
C THR A 104 0.42 15.27 -4.89
N ILE A 105 1.04 14.64 -5.89
CA ILE A 105 0.75 13.25 -6.25
C ILE A 105 1.19 12.28 -5.14
N TRP A 106 2.32 12.58 -4.48
CA TRP A 106 2.78 11.80 -3.34
C TRP A 106 1.77 11.83 -2.19
N ALA A 107 1.26 13.01 -1.83
CA ALA A 107 0.27 13.14 -0.77
C ALA A 107 -1.05 12.43 -1.12
N MET A 108 -1.52 12.54 -2.37
CA MET A 108 -2.70 11.81 -2.85
C MET A 108 -2.52 10.28 -2.71
N SER A 109 -1.32 9.78 -3.00
CA SER A 109 -0.99 8.36 -2.80
C SER A 109 -1.08 7.92 -1.34
N ASP A 110 -0.65 8.77 -0.39
CA ASP A 110 -0.73 8.48 1.04
C ASP A 110 -2.18 8.56 1.58
N PHE A 111 -2.99 9.45 1.00
CA PHE A 111 -4.43 9.53 1.26
C PHE A 111 -5.23 8.39 0.64
N ARG A 112 -4.60 7.52 -0.17
CA ARG A 112 -5.28 6.50 -0.97
C ARG A 112 -6.37 7.12 -1.86
N TYR A 113 -6.14 8.35 -2.32
CA TYR A 113 -7.05 9.06 -3.21
C TYR A 113 -6.52 8.95 -4.63
N VAL A 114 -7.26 8.26 -5.49
CA VAL A 114 -6.86 8.08 -6.88
C VAL A 114 -7.57 9.13 -7.73
N PRO A 115 -6.86 10.17 -8.22
CA PRO A 115 -7.48 11.24 -8.99
C PRO A 115 -8.10 10.72 -10.29
N ALA A 116 -9.12 11.40 -10.79
CA ALA A 116 -9.73 11.04 -12.07
C ALA A 116 -8.75 11.26 -13.23
N ALA A 117 -9.01 10.55 -14.33
CA ALA A 117 -8.15 10.56 -15.51
C ALA A 117 -7.82 11.97 -16.06
N PRO A 118 -8.72 12.98 -16.08
CA PRO A 118 -8.36 14.33 -16.49
C PRO A 118 -7.29 14.98 -15.62
N PHE A 119 -7.37 14.82 -14.30
CA PHE A 119 -6.36 15.35 -13.37
C PHE A 119 -5.01 14.66 -13.59
N LEU A 120 -5.00 13.34 -13.72
CA LEU A 120 -3.78 12.57 -13.99
C LEU A 120 -3.13 13.02 -15.31
N ARG A 121 -3.90 13.24 -16.37
CA ARG A 121 -3.36 13.77 -17.64
C ARG A 121 -2.73 15.15 -17.48
N SER A 122 -3.36 16.05 -16.73
CA SER A 122 -2.77 17.37 -16.43
C SER A 122 -1.49 17.26 -15.60
N MET A 123 -1.46 16.35 -14.62
CA MET A 123 -0.28 16.07 -13.79
C MET A 123 0.88 15.53 -14.64
N GLU A 124 0.61 14.56 -15.52
CA GLU A 124 1.63 13.99 -16.41
C GLU A 124 2.18 15.03 -17.38
N ALA A 125 1.33 15.85 -18.01
CA ALA A 125 1.76 16.91 -18.90
C ALA A 125 2.66 17.94 -18.20
N ALA A 126 2.31 18.31 -16.95
CA ALA A 126 3.12 19.24 -16.17
C ALA A 126 4.47 18.62 -15.75
N LEU A 127 4.48 17.34 -15.33
CA LEU A 127 5.72 16.62 -15.03
C LEU A 127 6.64 16.51 -16.26
N ILE A 128 6.08 16.20 -17.43
CA ILE A 128 6.84 16.19 -18.70
C ILE A 128 7.49 17.56 -18.95
N ALA A 129 6.71 18.64 -18.83
CA ALA A 129 7.22 19.99 -19.03
C ALA A 129 8.35 20.36 -18.05
N THR A 130 8.22 20.03 -16.76
CA THR A 130 9.27 20.31 -15.76
C THR A 130 10.51 19.46 -15.97
N LEU A 131 10.34 18.21 -16.40
CA LEU A 131 11.47 17.32 -16.68
C LEU A 131 12.27 17.78 -17.91
N GLN A 132 11.60 18.33 -18.92
CA GLN A 132 12.23 18.82 -20.15
C GLN A 132 12.82 20.24 -20.02
N GLY A 133 12.18 21.15 -19.27
CA GLY A 133 12.57 22.57 -19.22
C GLY A 133 13.13 23.07 -17.89
N GLY A 134 12.95 22.33 -16.80
CA GLY A 134 13.28 22.79 -15.44
C GLY A 134 14.76 22.65 -15.08
N ARG A 135 15.37 23.69 -14.52
CA ARG A 135 16.65 23.56 -13.82
C ARG A 135 16.40 23.17 -12.37
N VAL A 136 16.60 21.89 -12.06
CA VAL A 136 16.48 21.33 -10.71
C VAL A 136 17.83 20.74 -10.34
N GLU A 137 18.26 20.95 -9.09
CA GLU A 137 19.50 20.35 -8.59
C GLU A 137 19.44 18.81 -8.76
N PRO A 138 20.52 18.16 -9.22
CA PRO A 138 20.52 16.73 -9.58
C PRO A 138 19.98 15.78 -8.51
N ARG A 139 20.33 15.97 -7.23
CA ARG A 139 19.84 15.11 -6.14
C ARG A 139 18.35 15.31 -5.88
N HIS A 140 17.86 16.55 -5.93
CA HIS A 140 16.42 16.81 -5.84
C HIS A 140 15.67 16.17 -7.01
N ARG A 141 16.19 16.28 -8.24
CA ARG A 141 15.58 15.66 -9.41
C ARG A 141 15.51 14.14 -9.30
N ALA A 142 16.60 13.50 -8.86
CA ALA A 142 16.63 12.06 -8.59
C ALA A 142 15.54 11.65 -7.58
N GLN A 143 15.36 12.43 -6.51
CA GLN A 143 14.33 12.18 -5.51
C GLN A 143 12.91 12.40 -6.06
N HIS A 144 12.69 13.44 -6.86
CA HIS A 144 11.41 13.75 -7.47
C HIS A 144 10.97 12.67 -8.48
N LEU A 145 11.89 12.17 -9.31
CA LEU A 145 11.65 11.04 -10.22
C LEU A 145 11.19 9.80 -9.44
N ALA A 146 11.92 9.43 -8.38
CA ALA A 146 11.60 8.29 -7.54
C ALA A 146 10.26 8.43 -6.81
N ASN A 147 9.98 9.61 -6.25
CA ASN A 147 8.74 9.88 -5.53
C ASN A 147 7.51 9.92 -6.44
N SER A 148 7.64 10.50 -7.63
CA SER A 148 6.56 10.55 -8.62
C SER A 148 6.18 9.13 -9.05
N LEU A 149 7.17 8.34 -9.46
CA LEU A 149 6.92 6.98 -9.94
C LEU A 149 6.36 6.08 -8.85
N SER A 150 6.87 6.21 -7.61
CA SER A 150 6.33 5.50 -6.45
C SER A 150 4.89 5.92 -6.13
N ALA A 151 4.54 7.20 -6.28
CA ALA A 151 3.17 7.67 -6.06
C ALA A 151 2.19 7.07 -7.08
N PHE A 152 2.54 7.07 -8.37
CA PHE A 152 1.75 6.41 -9.41
C PHE A 152 1.56 4.92 -9.12
N GLN A 153 2.65 4.22 -8.78
CA GLN A 153 2.57 2.81 -8.41
C GLN A 153 1.61 2.63 -7.24
N LYS A 154 1.76 3.38 -6.13
CA LYS A 154 0.95 3.22 -4.92
C LYS A 154 -0.54 3.44 -5.19
N LEU A 155 -0.87 4.36 -6.09
CA LEU A 155 -2.24 4.61 -6.53
C LEU A 155 -2.80 3.52 -7.47
N GLY A 156 -1.98 2.56 -7.90
CA GLY A 156 -2.37 1.57 -8.90
C GLY A 156 -2.55 2.16 -10.29
N CYS A 157 -1.98 3.35 -10.54
CA CYS A 157 -2.09 4.07 -11.80
C CYS A 157 -0.87 3.79 -12.68
N ARG A 158 -1.09 3.61 -13.98
CA ARG A 158 -0.02 3.47 -14.97
C ARG A 158 0.19 4.82 -15.67
N PRO A 159 1.39 5.44 -15.54
CA PRO A 159 1.73 6.63 -16.31
C PRO A 159 1.69 6.36 -17.82
N THR A 160 1.46 7.40 -18.64
CA THR A 160 1.58 7.27 -20.09
C THR A 160 3.00 6.89 -20.53
N ASP A 161 3.11 6.23 -21.68
CA ASP A 161 4.39 5.87 -22.29
C ASP A 161 5.28 7.10 -22.56
N GLU A 162 4.66 8.24 -22.87
CA GLU A 162 5.37 9.51 -23.04
C GLU A 162 6.05 9.95 -21.74
N LEU A 163 5.31 9.99 -20.62
CA LEU A 163 5.89 10.34 -19.33
C LEU A 163 6.99 9.34 -18.95
N MET A 164 6.76 8.04 -19.12
CA MET A 164 7.77 7.02 -18.82
C MET A 164 9.05 7.19 -19.64
N ALA A 165 8.94 7.49 -20.95
CA ALA A 165 10.09 7.75 -21.81
C ALA A 165 10.84 9.05 -21.44
N VAL A 166 10.12 10.08 -20.97
CA VAL A 166 10.75 11.32 -20.47
C VAL A 166 11.45 11.07 -19.14
N MET A 167 10.83 10.34 -18.22
CA MET A 167 11.45 9.95 -16.95
C MET A 167 12.68 9.09 -17.17
N ASP A 168 12.63 8.13 -18.09
CA ASP A 168 13.76 7.25 -18.41
C ASP A 168 14.99 8.05 -18.89
N ARG A 169 14.79 8.97 -19.84
CA ARG A 169 15.83 9.89 -20.30
C ARG A 169 16.34 10.80 -19.18
N ALA A 170 15.44 11.30 -18.32
CA ALA A 170 15.83 12.14 -17.19
C ALA A 170 16.68 11.37 -16.17
N ILE A 171 16.40 10.08 -15.94
CA ILE A 171 17.21 9.21 -15.07
C ILE A 171 18.60 8.99 -15.70
N LEU A 172 18.67 8.69 -16.99
CA LEU A 172 19.93 8.46 -17.71
C LEU A 172 20.82 9.70 -17.80
N ASN A 173 20.23 10.90 -17.77
CA ASN A 173 20.97 12.17 -17.76
C ASN A 173 21.54 12.55 -16.38
N LEU A 174 21.28 11.75 -15.34
CA LEU A 174 21.80 11.96 -13.99
C LEU A 174 22.86 10.92 -13.66
N GLU A 175 23.90 11.34 -12.95
CA GLU A 175 24.87 10.38 -12.41
C GLU A 175 24.25 9.56 -11.27
N MET A 176 24.51 8.25 -11.26
CA MET A 176 23.84 7.31 -10.34
C MET A 176 24.11 7.58 -8.85
N HIS A 177 25.15 8.35 -8.51
CA HIS A 177 25.44 8.76 -7.14
C HIS A 177 24.53 9.89 -6.63
N HIS A 178 23.81 10.58 -7.53
CA HIS A 178 22.75 11.52 -7.12
C HIS A 178 21.53 10.80 -6.53
N PHE A 179 21.31 9.54 -6.90
CA PHE A 179 20.22 8.73 -6.38
C PHE A 179 20.63 8.12 -5.04
N THR A 180 19.86 8.42 -4.00
CA THR A 180 19.97 7.71 -2.72
C THR A 180 19.61 6.23 -2.91
N GLU A 181 20.00 5.38 -1.96
CA GLU A 181 19.57 3.98 -1.91
C GLU A 181 18.04 3.86 -2.08
N GLN A 182 17.29 4.64 -1.30
CA GLN A 182 15.83 4.66 -1.35
C GLN A 182 15.29 5.13 -2.71
N ALA A 183 15.94 6.10 -3.36
CA ALA A 183 15.52 6.54 -4.68
C ALA A 183 15.70 5.44 -5.72
N LYS A 184 16.84 4.74 -5.70
CA LYS A 184 17.10 3.59 -6.60
C LYS A 184 16.09 2.47 -6.36
N THR A 185 15.85 2.09 -5.10
CA THR A 185 14.93 0.98 -4.76
C THR A 185 13.49 1.34 -5.14
N ASN A 186 13.05 2.58 -4.90
CA ASN A 186 11.73 3.05 -5.30
C ASN A 186 11.55 3.01 -6.82
N LEU A 187 12.54 3.45 -7.61
CA LEU A 187 12.48 3.41 -9.07
C LEU A 187 12.43 1.97 -9.58
N ILE A 188 13.38 1.12 -9.17
CA ILE A 188 13.43 -0.30 -9.54
C ILE A 188 12.09 -0.96 -9.23
N TRP A 189 11.63 -0.85 -7.99
CA TRP A 189 10.41 -1.50 -7.55
C TRP A 189 9.19 -0.99 -8.32
N SER A 190 9.05 0.33 -8.47
CA SER A 190 7.90 0.91 -9.18
C SER A 190 7.87 0.50 -10.65
N MET A 191 9.03 0.51 -11.33
CA MET A 191 9.16 0.03 -12.71
C MET A 191 8.78 -1.45 -12.82
N THR A 192 9.27 -2.32 -11.92
CA THR A 192 8.92 -3.75 -11.93
C THR A 192 7.42 -3.98 -11.75
N MET A 193 6.80 -3.28 -10.78
CA MET A 193 5.38 -3.46 -10.45
C MET A 193 4.44 -2.92 -11.53
N MET A 194 4.92 -1.97 -12.34
CA MET A 194 4.17 -1.37 -13.45
C MET A 194 4.52 -1.97 -14.82
N ASP A 195 5.32 -3.05 -14.86
CA ASP A 195 5.72 -3.75 -16.09
C ASP A 195 6.56 -2.89 -17.03
N ARG A 196 7.36 -1.99 -16.45
CA ARG A 196 8.24 -1.06 -17.16
C ARG A 196 9.72 -1.43 -17.05
N THR A 197 9.99 -2.72 -17.13
CA THR A 197 11.36 -3.27 -17.11
C THR A 197 12.07 -3.12 -18.46
N ASP A 198 11.36 -2.64 -19.49
CA ASP A 198 11.84 -2.28 -20.82
C ASP A 198 12.68 -0.99 -20.85
N LEU A 199 12.58 -0.17 -19.81
CA LEU A 199 13.23 1.14 -19.75
C LEU A 199 14.76 1.02 -19.67
N ALA A 200 15.46 1.86 -20.44
CA ALA A 200 16.92 1.77 -20.57
C ALA A 200 17.66 2.10 -19.25
N SER A 201 17.05 2.89 -18.37
CA SER A 201 17.58 3.17 -17.02
C SER A 201 17.43 2.00 -16.04
N TYR A 202 16.58 1.01 -16.33
CA TYR A 202 16.23 -0.06 -15.37
C TYR A 202 17.44 -0.90 -14.96
N ARG A 203 18.21 -1.41 -15.93
CA ARG A 203 19.43 -2.20 -15.68
C ARG A 203 20.53 -1.40 -14.95
N PRO A 204 20.89 -0.16 -15.38
CA PRO A 204 21.83 0.69 -14.64
C PRO A 204 21.45 0.93 -13.17
N LEU A 205 20.17 1.10 -12.85
CA LEU A 205 19.71 1.32 -11.48
C LEU A 205 20.04 0.12 -10.57
N TRP A 206 19.82 -1.11 -11.05
CA TRP A 206 20.17 -2.32 -10.32
C TRP A 206 21.66 -2.39 -10.02
N ILE A 207 22.50 -2.25 -11.05
CA ILE A 207 23.97 -2.28 -10.93
C ILE A 207 24.43 -1.23 -9.92
N ALA A 208 23.94 0.01 -10.05
CA ALA A 208 24.32 1.10 -9.17
C ALA A 208 23.85 0.88 -7.72
N LEU A 209 22.71 0.22 -7.50
CA LEU A 209 22.24 -0.13 -6.17
C LEU A 209 23.15 -1.16 -5.50
N GLU A 210 23.58 -2.20 -6.21
CA GLU A 210 24.54 -3.16 -5.68
C GLU A 210 25.90 -2.52 -5.40
N GLN A 211 26.40 -1.68 -6.31
CA GLN A 211 27.69 -0.98 -6.12
C GLN A 211 27.69 -0.02 -4.92
N SER A 212 26.53 0.56 -4.60
CA SER A 212 26.37 1.44 -3.43
C SER A 212 25.78 0.75 -2.21
N MET A 213 25.66 -0.58 -2.24
CA MET A 213 25.07 -1.37 -1.16
C MET A 213 25.95 -1.30 0.11
N SER A 214 25.41 -0.74 1.20
CA SER A 214 26.06 -0.69 2.51
C SER A 214 25.45 -1.68 3.50
N LYS A 215 26.16 -2.04 4.58
CA LYS A 215 25.63 -2.93 5.62
C LYS A 215 24.42 -2.34 6.36
N GLU A 216 24.25 -1.01 6.39
CA GLU A 216 23.09 -0.35 7.01
C GLU A 216 21.88 -0.14 6.08
N MET A 217 21.90 -0.75 4.88
CA MET A 217 20.77 -0.71 3.94
C MET A 217 19.43 -1.01 4.64
N ARG A 218 18.40 -0.20 4.36
CA ARG A 218 17.13 -0.26 5.09
C ARG A 218 16.39 -1.56 4.82
N ILE A 219 15.64 -2.05 5.81
CA ILE A 219 14.83 -3.27 5.68
C ILE A 219 13.74 -3.08 4.62
N GLU A 220 13.17 -1.88 4.51
CA GLU A 220 12.20 -1.53 3.48
C GLU A 220 12.82 -1.60 2.08
N SER A 221 14.05 -1.08 1.91
CA SER A 221 14.81 -1.16 0.66
C SER A 221 15.07 -2.62 0.27
N LEU A 222 15.52 -3.45 1.21
CA LEU A 222 15.73 -4.88 0.99
C LEU A 222 14.44 -5.62 0.65
N GLY A 223 13.33 -5.24 1.30
CA GLY A 223 12.00 -5.77 0.99
C GLY A 223 11.54 -5.43 -0.44
N GLN A 224 11.78 -4.19 -0.89
CA GLN A 224 11.50 -3.77 -2.27
C GLN A 224 12.37 -4.52 -3.28
N VAL A 225 13.67 -4.66 -3.02
CA VAL A 225 14.59 -5.43 -3.86
C VAL A 225 14.13 -6.88 -3.99
N TYR A 226 13.80 -7.51 -2.86
CA TYR A 226 13.31 -8.88 -2.82
C TYR A 226 12.02 -9.04 -3.64
N GLN A 227 11.03 -8.18 -3.42
CA GLN A 227 9.77 -8.21 -4.19
C GLN A 227 9.99 -8.00 -5.69
N ALA A 228 10.90 -7.10 -6.07
CA ALA A 228 11.24 -6.88 -7.47
C ALA A 228 11.88 -8.12 -8.09
N ALA A 229 12.82 -8.78 -7.39
CA ALA A 229 13.44 -10.03 -7.85
C ALA A 229 12.39 -11.16 -8.03
N MET A 230 11.45 -11.32 -7.10
CA MET A 230 10.39 -12.32 -7.21
C MET A 230 9.43 -12.04 -8.37
N MET A 231 9.09 -10.77 -8.62
CA MET A 231 8.31 -10.41 -9.79
C MET A 231 9.08 -10.67 -11.09
N LEU A 232 10.39 -10.42 -11.14
CA LEU A 232 11.20 -10.76 -12.30
C LEU A 232 11.21 -12.27 -12.57
N GLU A 233 11.38 -13.07 -11.53
CA GLU A 233 11.44 -14.53 -11.62
C GLU A 233 10.11 -15.18 -12.00
N HIS A 234 8.99 -14.73 -11.43
CA HIS A 234 7.70 -15.40 -11.58
C HIS A 234 6.79 -14.73 -12.63
N VAL A 235 6.85 -13.41 -12.77
CA VAL A 235 5.96 -12.64 -13.65
C VAL A 235 6.65 -12.23 -14.94
N HIS A 236 7.88 -11.73 -14.86
CA HIS A 236 8.60 -11.13 -16.00
C HIS A 236 9.69 -12.04 -16.56
N LYS A 237 9.37 -13.32 -16.77
CA LYS A 237 10.33 -14.34 -17.23
C LYS A 237 11.04 -14.03 -18.55
N SER A 238 10.47 -13.14 -19.37
CA SER A 238 11.03 -12.70 -20.64
C SER A 238 11.86 -11.42 -20.55
N CYS A 239 12.09 -10.87 -19.35
CA CYS A 239 12.89 -9.68 -19.16
C CYS A 239 14.39 -10.02 -19.28
N ASP A 240 15.15 -9.18 -20.00
CA ASP A 240 16.60 -9.33 -20.17
C ASP A 240 17.42 -9.02 -18.89
N VAL A 241 16.74 -8.71 -17.79
CA VAL A 241 17.35 -8.53 -16.46
C VAL A 241 17.17 -9.82 -15.67
N ASP A 242 18.15 -10.71 -15.77
CA ASP A 242 18.34 -11.75 -14.77
C ASP A 242 19.07 -11.14 -13.56
N CYS A 243 18.31 -10.77 -12.53
CA CYS A 243 18.89 -10.16 -11.33
C CYS A 243 19.84 -11.11 -10.58
N TRP A 244 19.68 -12.42 -10.72
CA TRP A 244 20.53 -13.42 -10.07
C TRP A 244 21.91 -13.51 -10.71
N GLU A 245 22.03 -13.16 -11.98
CA GLU A 245 23.33 -13.01 -12.67
C GLU A 245 23.86 -11.57 -12.61
N LEU A 246 22.96 -10.58 -12.75
CA LEU A 246 23.32 -9.16 -12.86
C LEU A 246 23.80 -8.56 -11.53
N VAL A 247 23.09 -8.84 -10.43
CA VAL A 247 23.33 -8.26 -9.10
C VAL A 247 23.19 -9.33 -8.00
N PRO A 248 24.00 -10.41 -8.08
CA PRO A 248 23.85 -11.59 -7.25
C PRO A 248 24.00 -11.34 -5.76
N ALA A 249 24.86 -10.40 -5.35
CA ALA A 249 25.12 -10.15 -3.93
C ALA A 249 23.96 -9.37 -3.29
N LEU A 250 23.40 -8.41 -4.02
CA LEU A 250 22.24 -7.63 -3.61
C LEU A 250 21.00 -8.53 -3.45
N VAL A 251 20.72 -9.39 -4.44
CA VAL A 251 19.56 -10.28 -4.40
C VAL A 251 19.69 -11.30 -3.27
N ARG A 252 20.86 -11.95 -3.11
CA ARG A 252 21.09 -12.87 -1.99
C ARG A 252 20.84 -12.21 -0.65
N ARG A 253 21.36 -11.00 -0.45
CA ARG A 253 21.15 -10.26 0.80
C ARG A 253 19.68 -9.93 1.06
N ALA A 254 18.94 -9.55 0.02
CA ALA A 254 17.51 -9.29 0.13
C ALA A 254 16.72 -10.55 0.51
N VAL A 255 17.09 -11.71 -0.07
CA VAL A 255 16.54 -13.02 0.27
C VAL A 255 16.86 -13.40 1.72
N ASP A 256 18.10 -13.24 2.16
CA ASP A 256 18.52 -13.56 3.53
C ASP A 256 17.76 -12.69 4.55
N ALA A 257 17.69 -11.38 4.31
CA ALA A 257 16.92 -10.46 5.13
C ALA A 257 15.43 -10.83 5.18
N ARG A 258 14.86 -11.31 4.05
CA ARG A 258 13.47 -11.80 4.02
C ARG A 258 13.31 -13.07 4.84
N LYS A 259 14.18 -14.06 4.67
CA LYS A 259 14.15 -15.33 5.42
C LYS A 259 14.28 -15.10 6.93
N GLU A 260 15.19 -14.22 7.33
CA GLU A 260 15.35 -13.82 8.73
C GLU A 260 14.07 -13.19 9.29
N ARG A 261 13.43 -12.31 8.52
CA ARG A 261 12.15 -11.70 8.92
C ARG A 261 11.02 -12.74 9.03
N ILE A 262 10.89 -13.65 8.07
CA ILE A 262 9.90 -14.75 8.12
C ILE A 262 10.14 -15.60 9.36
N LYS A 263 11.40 -15.99 9.62
CA LYS A 263 11.77 -16.76 10.80
C LYS A 263 11.44 -16.01 12.09
N ALA A 264 11.76 -14.72 12.17
CA ALA A 264 11.45 -13.91 13.35
C ALA A 264 9.94 -13.79 13.62
N ILE A 265 9.10 -13.72 12.57
CA ILE A 265 7.64 -13.75 12.69
C ILE A 265 7.17 -15.12 13.21
N LYS A 266 7.65 -16.21 12.62
CA LYS A 266 7.30 -17.59 13.03
C LYS A 266 7.72 -17.90 14.48
N ASP A 267 8.87 -17.37 14.90
CA ASP A 267 9.39 -17.52 16.27
C ASP A 267 8.70 -16.57 17.29
N GLY A 268 7.74 -15.73 16.84
CA GLY A 268 7.09 -14.73 17.70
C GLY A 268 7.99 -13.57 18.16
N ARG A 269 9.24 -13.50 17.67
CA ARG A 269 10.23 -12.45 18.00
C ARG A 269 9.98 -11.13 17.28
N HIS A 270 9.20 -11.18 16.20
CA HIS A 270 8.72 -10.01 15.50
C HIS A 270 7.22 -10.18 15.31
N THR A 271 6.45 -9.69 16.29
CA THR A 271 5.04 -9.44 16.04
C THR A 271 4.98 -8.26 15.06
N PRO A 272 4.42 -8.40 13.85
CA PRO A 272 3.83 -7.24 13.19
C PRO A 272 2.98 -6.57 14.27
N VAL A 273 3.00 -5.23 14.42
CA VAL A 273 2.14 -4.51 15.38
C VAL A 273 0.77 -5.17 15.32
N ALA A 274 0.43 -5.98 16.33
CA ALA A 274 -0.54 -7.06 16.12
C ALA A 274 -1.83 -6.39 15.66
N PRO A 275 -2.25 -6.54 14.38
CA PRO A 275 -3.62 -6.26 14.09
C PRO A 275 -4.33 -7.33 14.90
N THR A 276 -5.04 -6.94 15.95
CA THR A 276 -6.05 -7.84 16.48
C THR A 276 -6.88 -8.22 15.26
N MET A 277 -6.79 -9.47 14.79
CA MET A 277 -7.45 -9.92 13.56
C MET A 277 -8.80 -9.25 13.47
N SER A 278 -9.03 -8.52 12.38
CA SER A 278 -10.19 -7.63 12.31
C SER A 278 -11.46 -8.44 12.52
N ARG A 279 -12.52 -7.83 13.07
CA ARG A 279 -13.81 -8.53 13.21
C ARG A 279 -14.26 -9.13 11.87
N PHE A 280 -14.01 -8.41 10.78
CA PHE A 280 -14.28 -8.87 9.42
C PHE A 280 -13.52 -10.16 9.09
N HIS A 281 -12.20 -10.21 9.34
CA HIS A 281 -11.38 -11.42 9.18
C HIS A 281 -11.92 -12.60 9.99
N LYS A 282 -12.19 -12.38 11.28
CA LYS A 282 -12.73 -13.42 12.17
C LYS A 282 -14.07 -13.98 11.67
N GLU A 283 -14.94 -13.12 11.14
CA GLU A 283 -16.21 -13.56 10.56
C GLU A 283 -16.02 -14.40 9.29
N VAL A 284 -15.09 -14.04 8.40
CA VAL A 284 -14.77 -14.85 7.21
C VAL A 284 -14.20 -16.21 7.63
N SER A 285 -13.24 -16.23 8.56
CA SER A 285 -12.66 -17.46 9.11
C SER A 285 -13.73 -18.38 9.74
N LEU A 286 -14.66 -17.82 10.51
CA LEU A 286 -15.78 -18.58 11.09
C LEU A 286 -16.67 -19.22 10.00
N VAL A 287 -16.97 -18.48 8.93
CA VAL A 287 -17.76 -19.02 7.80
C VAL A 287 -17.02 -20.18 7.13
N LEU A 288 -15.70 -20.09 6.96
CA LEU A 288 -14.88 -21.18 6.41
C LEU A 288 -14.90 -22.43 7.33
N SER A 289 -14.81 -22.25 8.66
CA SER A 289 -14.97 -23.35 9.61
C SER A 289 -16.34 -24.02 9.49
N MET A 290 -17.41 -23.24 9.31
CA MET A 290 -18.77 -23.78 9.12
C MET A 290 -18.93 -24.55 7.82
N LEU A 291 -18.22 -24.15 6.76
CA LEU A 291 -18.09 -24.91 5.52
C LEU A 291 -17.18 -26.14 5.65
N ARG A 292 -16.69 -26.43 6.86
CA ARG A 292 -15.76 -27.53 7.19
C ARG A 292 -14.46 -27.47 6.39
N LEU A 293 -14.02 -26.26 6.06
CA LEU A 293 -12.76 -26.02 5.37
C LEU A 293 -11.64 -25.77 6.38
N ARG A 294 -10.59 -26.59 6.30
CA ARG A 294 -9.35 -26.36 7.05
C ARG A 294 -8.64 -25.15 6.49
N HIS A 295 -8.26 -24.23 7.37
CA HIS A 295 -7.59 -23.00 6.97
C HIS A 295 -6.68 -22.48 8.08
N SER A 296 -5.70 -21.66 7.69
CA SER A 296 -4.76 -20.98 8.57
C SER A 296 -4.89 -19.47 8.38
N ASN A 297 -5.05 -18.73 9.48
CA ASN A 297 -5.10 -17.27 9.45
C ASN A 297 -3.69 -16.66 9.46
N GLU A 298 -3.54 -15.48 8.87
CA GLU A 298 -2.31 -14.68 8.87
C GLU A 298 -1.08 -15.48 8.41
N PHE A 299 -1.23 -16.17 7.28
CA PHE A 299 -0.21 -17.07 6.75
C PHE A 299 0.87 -16.29 5.99
N ILE A 300 2.11 -16.75 6.06
CA ILE A 300 3.22 -16.22 5.25
C ILE A 300 3.76 -17.30 4.33
N THR A 301 3.79 -17.02 3.02
CA THR A 301 4.28 -17.96 2.00
C THR A 301 5.79 -18.18 2.08
N GLU A 302 6.32 -19.14 1.32
CA GLU A 302 7.76 -19.38 1.24
C GLU A 302 8.50 -18.20 0.60
N GLU A 303 7.85 -17.55 -0.36
CA GLU A 303 8.25 -16.29 -0.98
C GLU A 303 7.99 -15.09 -0.04
N GLY A 304 7.55 -15.34 1.19
CA GLY A 304 7.28 -14.30 2.15
C GLY A 304 6.18 -13.35 1.73
N VAL A 305 5.18 -13.74 0.96
CA VAL A 305 3.97 -12.93 0.79
C VAL A 305 3.06 -13.20 1.98
N PHE A 306 2.45 -12.15 2.55
CA PHE A 306 1.45 -12.33 3.60
C PHE A 306 0.09 -12.60 2.94
N VAL A 307 -0.60 -13.61 3.46
CA VAL A 307 -1.91 -14.08 3.02
C VAL A 307 -2.84 -14.06 4.23
N ASP A 308 -3.98 -13.39 4.12
CA ASP A 308 -4.92 -13.27 5.25
C ASP A 308 -5.44 -14.63 5.71
N ILE A 309 -5.86 -15.49 4.77
CA ILE A 309 -6.29 -16.86 5.08
C ILE A 309 -5.78 -17.82 4.00
N LYS A 310 -4.98 -18.81 4.42
CA LYS A 310 -4.63 -19.96 3.58
C LYS A 310 -5.70 -21.04 3.75
N VAL A 311 -6.27 -21.55 2.66
CA VAL A 311 -7.16 -22.72 2.70
C VAL A 311 -6.38 -23.98 2.28
N GLU A 312 -6.57 -25.06 3.02
CA GLU A 312 -6.03 -26.38 2.66
C GLU A 312 -6.99 -27.05 1.67
N ASN A 313 -6.58 -27.13 0.40
CA ASN A 313 -7.36 -27.81 -0.62
C ASN A 313 -7.00 -29.30 -0.69
N GLN A 314 -7.97 -30.18 -0.95
CA GLN A 314 -7.78 -31.64 -0.91
C GLN A 314 -6.88 -32.15 -2.04
N ASP A 315 -6.88 -31.44 -3.15
CA ASP A 315 -6.16 -31.69 -4.38
C ASP A 315 -4.78 -31.00 -4.42
N GLY A 316 -4.32 -30.48 -3.27
CA GLY A 316 -2.96 -29.96 -3.09
C GLY A 316 -2.72 -28.56 -3.66
N ARG A 317 -3.72 -27.95 -4.32
CA ARG A 317 -3.66 -26.56 -4.78
C ARG A 317 -3.54 -25.60 -3.61
N MET A 318 -2.72 -24.56 -3.79
CA MET A 318 -2.50 -23.53 -2.79
C MET A 318 -3.55 -22.43 -2.98
N VAL A 319 -4.46 -22.26 -2.03
CA VAL A 319 -5.55 -21.28 -2.11
C VAL A 319 -5.34 -20.19 -1.06
N ALA A 320 -5.27 -18.95 -1.53
CA ALA A 320 -5.19 -17.74 -0.73
C ALA A 320 -6.55 -17.03 -0.74
N ILE A 321 -7.09 -16.72 0.44
CA ILE A 321 -8.22 -15.81 0.61
C ILE A 321 -7.68 -14.51 1.20
N GLU A 322 -7.86 -13.41 0.46
CA GLU A 322 -7.54 -12.05 0.93
C GLU A 322 -8.81 -11.37 1.43
N VAL A 323 -8.78 -10.95 2.70
CA VAL A 323 -9.90 -10.32 3.40
C VAL A 323 -9.70 -8.81 3.32
N ASP A 324 -9.84 -8.28 2.11
CA ASP A 324 -9.45 -6.91 1.80
C ASP A 324 -10.36 -5.88 2.47
N GLY A 325 -9.82 -5.23 3.50
CA GLY A 325 -10.43 -4.10 4.17
C GLY A 325 -10.27 -2.78 3.40
N ARG A 326 -10.91 -1.71 3.89
CA ARG A 326 -10.82 -0.36 3.31
C ARG A 326 -9.40 0.12 2.96
N PRO A 327 -8.34 -0.19 3.74
CA PRO A 327 -6.98 0.23 3.39
C PRO A 327 -6.43 -0.33 2.08
N HIS A 328 -6.99 -1.42 1.55
CA HIS A 328 -6.58 -2.04 0.28
C HIS A 328 -7.14 -1.32 -0.95
N PHE A 329 -8.07 -0.40 -0.73
CA PHE A 329 -8.82 0.29 -1.78
C PHE A 329 -8.72 1.81 -1.65
N SER A 330 -8.94 2.49 -2.78
CA SER A 330 -9.01 3.94 -2.82
C SER A 330 -10.23 4.48 -2.05
N VAL A 331 -10.08 5.65 -1.44
CA VAL A 331 -11.15 6.26 -0.63
C VAL A 331 -12.27 6.88 -1.46
N ASN A 332 -12.04 7.14 -2.74
CA ASN A 332 -12.96 7.86 -3.63
C ASN A 332 -13.63 7.00 -4.71
N GLY A 333 -13.11 5.80 -4.99
CA GLY A 333 -13.66 4.92 -6.04
C GLY A 333 -13.65 3.43 -5.71
N GLY A 334 -13.05 3.02 -4.59
CA GLY A 334 -13.00 1.60 -4.22
C GLY A 334 -12.11 0.74 -5.11
N GLN A 335 -11.35 1.30 -6.07
CA GLN A 335 -10.38 0.51 -6.83
C GLN A 335 -9.22 0.02 -5.96
N PRO A 336 -8.64 -1.16 -6.26
CA PRO A 336 -7.49 -1.66 -5.54
C PRO A 336 -6.27 -0.76 -5.74
N LEU A 337 -5.46 -0.61 -4.69
CA LEU A 337 -4.23 0.17 -4.71
C LEU A 337 -3.05 -0.66 -5.25
N GLY A 338 -1.94 0.01 -5.54
CA GLY A 338 -0.74 -0.62 -6.08
C GLY A 338 -0.22 -1.78 -5.27
N SER A 339 -0.24 -1.67 -3.95
CA SER A 339 0.18 -2.77 -3.05
C SER A 339 -0.72 -4.00 -3.19
N THR A 340 -2.02 -3.80 -3.30
CA THR A 340 -3.03 -4.85 -3.49
C THR A 340 -2.82 -5.53 -4.85
N ILE A 341 -2.70 -4.73 -5.92
CA ILE A 341 -2.44 -5.21 -7.27
C ILE A 341 -1.14 -6.03 -7.32
N THR A 342 -0.05 -5.51 -6.73
CA THR A 342 1.25 -6.20 -6.69
C THR A 342 1.18 -7.52 -5.92
N ARG A 343 0.56 -7.55 -4.73
CA ARG A 343 0.37 -8.77 -3.94
C ARG A 343 -0.36 -9.83 -4.76
N ASP A 344 -1.50 -9.46 -5.33
CA ASP A 344 -2.38 -10.38 -6.06
C ASP A 344 -1.67 -10.97 -7.28
N ARG A 345 -0.91 -10.14 -8.00
CA ARG A 345 -0.10 -10.58 -9.15
C ARG A 345 0.98 -11.56 -8.75
N LEU A 346 1.70 -11.27 -7.66
CA LEU A 346 2.78 -12.15 -7.21
C LEU A 346 2.24 -13.50 -6.73
N LEU A 347 1.18 -13.51 -5.91
CA LEU A 347 0.55 -14.75 -5.45
C LEU A 347 0.14 -15.64 -6.63
N LYS A 348 -0.57 -15.08 -7.62
CA LYS A 348 -0.97 -15.80 -8.82
C LYS A 348 0.22 -16.36 -9.60
N ALA A 349 1.29 -15.59 -9.72
CA ALA A 349 2.49 -16.01 -10.43
C ALA A 349 3.28 -17.10 -9.70
N CYS A 350 3.19 -17.14 -8.37
CA CYS A 350 3.68 -18.23 -7.52
C CYS A 350 2.74 -19.44 -7.49
N GLY A 351 1.71 -19.48 -8.35
CA GLY A 351 0.80 -20.63 -8.48
C GLY A 351 -0.30 -20.68 -7.42
N TRP A 352 -0.55 -19.57 -6.70
CA TRP A 352 -1.67 -19.49 -5.77
C TRP A 352 -2.96 -19.15 -6.50
N GLU A 353 -4.01 -19.87 -6.12
CA GLU A 353 -5.38 -19.56 -6.47
C GLU A 353 -5.90 -18.50 -5.50
N LEU A 354 -6.27 -17.34 -6.03
CA LEU A 354 -6.57 -16.16 -5.22
C LEU A 354 -8.06 -15.86 -5.20
N ILE A 355 -8.65 -15.84 -4.01
CA ILE A 355 -10.02 -15.42 -3.75
C ILE A 355 -9.98 -14.12 -2.94
N VAL A 356 -10.61 -13.06 -3.44
CA VAL A 356 -10.71 -11.80 -2.71
C VAL A 356 -12.11 -11.66 -2.12
N VAL A 357 -12.17 -11.31 -0.84
CA VAL A 357 -13.40 -11.00 -0.10
C VAL A 357 -13.35 -9.53 0.31
N PRO A 358 -13.97 -8.62 -0.48
CA PRO A 358 -13.97 -7.19 -0.16
C PRO A 358 -14.91 -6.86 1.01
N LEU A 359 -14.49 -5.96 1.89
CA LEU A 359 -15.33 -5.53 3.03
C LEU A 359 -16.68 -4.92 2.60
N ASP A 360 -16.71 -4.17 1.51
CA ASP A 360 -17.94 -3.51 1.05
C ASP A 360 -18.97 -4.54 0.54
N GLU A 361 -18.52 -5.63 -0.10
CA GLU A 361 -19.38 -6.77 -0.45
C GLU A 361 -19.81 -7.56 0.79
N TRP A 362 -18.96 -7.69 1.81
CA TRP A 362 -19.27 -8.43 3.02
C TRP A 362 -20.29 -7.73 3.93
N THR A 363 -20.19 -6.40 4.04
CA THR A 363 -20.98 -5.62 4.99
C THR A 363 -22.44 -5.43 4.57
N VAL A 364 -22.76 -5.63 3.30
CA VAL A 364 -24.16 -5.62 2.81
C VAL A 364 -24.91 -6.93 3.12
N LEU A 365 -24.20 -8.00 3.47
CA LEU A 365 -24.79 -9.31 3.78
C LEU A 365 -25.42 -9.27 5.19
N SER A 366 -26.75 -9.34 5.23
CA SER A 366 -27.53 -9.08 6.44
C SER A 366 -27.54 -10.27 7.40
N THR A 367 -27.55 -11.49 6.89
CA THR A 367 -27.61 -12.70 7.72
C THR A 367 -26.34 -13.53 7.61
N PHE A 368 -26.12 -14.39 8.61
CA PHE A 368 -25.02 -15.36 8.56
C PHE A 368 -25.17 -16.34 7.39
N GLN A 369 -26.41 -16.73 7.04
CA GLN A 369 -26.68 -17.60 5.89
C GLN A 369 -26.32 -16.94 4.55
N ASP A 370 -26.54 -15.64 4.41
CA ASP A 370 -26.13 -14.90 3.22
C ASP A 370 -24.60 -14.89 3.07
N LYS A 371 -23.87 -14.74 4.18
CA LYS A 371 -22.40 -14.82 4.22
C LYS A 371 -21.89 -16.21 3.84
N VAL A 372 -22.52 -17.27 4.34
CA VAL A 372 -22.22 -18.66 3.93
C VAL A 372 -22.44 -18.82 2.43
N ARG A 373 -23.61 -18.43 1.89
CA ARG A 373 -23.92 -18.54 0.45
C ARG A 373 -22.94 -17.74 -0.41
N TYR A 374 -22.62 -16.53 0.01
CA TYR A 374 -21.63 -15.69 -0.66
C TYR A 374 -20.25 -16.37 -0.70
N MET A 375 -19.78 -16.91 0.42
CA MET A 375 -18.50 -17.62 0.47
C MET A 375 -18.52 -18.89 -0.37
N THR A 376 -19.59 -19.69 -0.32
CA THR A 376 -19.76 -20.86 -1.20
C THR A 376 -19.64 -20.47 -2.67
N THR A 377 -20.25 -19.34 -3.05
CA THR A 377 -20.18 -18.84 -4.44
C THR A 377 -18.76 -18.40 -4.82
N LYS A 378 -18.06 -17.68 -3.93
CA LYS A 378 -16.67 -17.24 -4.16
C LYS A 378 -15.69 -18.41 -4.21
N LEU A 379 -15.90 -19.42 -3.37
CA LEU A 379 -15.09 -20.64 -3.31
C LEU A 379 -15.32 -21.54 -4.52
N GLY A 380 -16.57 -21.66 -4.98
CA GLY A 380 -16.95 -22.44 -6.16
C GLY A 380 -16.35 -23.84 -6.20
N ASP A 381 -16.18 -24.37 -7.41
CA ASP A 381 -15.56 -25.68 -7.65
C ASP A 381 -14.05 -25.71 -7.35
N LEU A 382 -13.44 -24.53 -7.15
CA LEU A 382 -12.02 -24.40 -6.84
C LEU A 382 -11.68 -25.07 -5.50
N VAL A 383 -12.56 -24.95 -4.52
CA VAL A 383 -12.36 -25.47 -3.15
C VAL A 383 -13.47 -26.45 -2.74
N LEU A 384 -14.64 -26.40 -3.37
CA LEU A 384 -15.79 -27.24 -3.05
C LEU A 384 -16.21 -28.13 -4.23
N PRO A 385 -15.34 -28.99 -4.78
CA PRO A 385 -15.75 -29.90 -5.84
C PRO A 385 -16.84 -30.85 -5.31
N HIS A 386 -18.01 -30.82 -5.94
CA HIS A 386 -19.17 -31.69 -5.67
C HIS A 386 -20.13 -31.32 -4.53
N GLN A 387 -20.08 -30.11 -3.95
CA GLN A 387 -21.15 -29.64 -3.05
C GLN A 387 -22.15 -28.77 -3.82
N LYS A 388 -23.37 -29.28 -4.04
CA LYS A 388 -24.46 -28.42 -4.53
C LYS A 388 -24.78 -27.40 -3.45
N THR A 389 -25.09 -26.17 -3.84
CA THR A 389 -25.56 -25.09 -2.93
C THR A 389 -26.76 -25.50 -2.07
N SER A 390 -27.52 -26.53 -2.47
CA SER A 390 -28.61 -27.14 -1.70
C SER A 390 -28.16 -27.94 -0.48
N ASP A 391 -26.93 -28.46 -0.46
CA ASP A 391 -26.42 -29.38 0.57
C ASP A 391 -25.73 -28.62 1.72
N LEU A 392 -25.58 -27.30 1.58
CA LEU A 392 -24.89 -26.39 2.49
C LEU A 392 -25.83 -25.57 3.38
N ALA A 393 -27.15 -25.67 3.17
CA ALA A 393 -28.12 -25.12 4.10
C ALA A 393 -28.15 -26.00 5.35
N PRO A 394 -27.92 -25.47 6.58
CA PRO A 394 -28.13 -26.26 7.78
C PRO A 394 -29.59 -26.69 7.79
N GLN A 395 -29.85 -27.99 7.58
CA GLN A 395 -31.18 -28.56 7.66
C GLN A 395 -31.60 -28.53 9.14
N GLY A 396 -32.21 -27.42 9.56
CA GLY A 396 -32.92 -27.33 10.83
C GLY A 396 -32.09 -27.37 12.12
N GLU A 397 -30.76 -27.24 12.08
CA GLU A 397 -29.97 -27.19 13.30
C GLU A 397 -30.03 -25.79 13.96
N SER A 398 -30.32 -25.76 15.26
CA SER A 398 -30.41 -24.52 16.02
C SER A 398 -29.04 -23.85 16.17
N LEU A 399 -29.00 -22.51 16.23
CA LEU A 399 -27.78 -21.74 16.52
C LEU A 399 -27.02 -22.28 17.75
N LEU A 400 -27.71 -22.81 18.77
CA LEU A 400 -27.11 -23.41 19.95
C LEU A 400 -26.31 -24.70 19.66
N GLN A 401 -26.78 -25.53 18.74
CA GLN A 401 -26.04 -26.74 18.32
C GLN A 401 -24.79 -26.37 17.51
N MET A 402 -24.88 -25.35 16.65
CA MET A 402 -23.72 -24.80 15.92
C MET A 402 -22.66 -24.21 16.87
N TYR A 403 -23.06 -23.49 17.91
CA TYR A 403 -22.12 -23.02 18.96
C TYR A 403 -21.48 -24.18 19.73
N GLY A 404 -22.17 -25.32 19.89
CA GLY A 404 -21.62 -26.52 20.52
C GLY A 404 -20.47 -27.15 19.72
N TYR A 405 -20.60 -27.24 18.40
CA TYR A 405 -19.53 -27.74 17.53
C TYR A 405 -18.33 -26.78 17.47
N VAL A 406 -18.58 -25.47 17.37
CA VAL A 406 -17.54 -24.44 17.40
C VAL A 406 -16.84 -24.39 18.77
N ALA A 407 -17.56 -24.64 19.87
CA ALA A 407 -16.95 -24.75 21.20
C ALA A 407 -16.04 -25.98 21.32
N CYS A 408 -16.40 -27.14 20.75
CA CYS A 408 -15.52 -28.32 20.77
C CYS A 408 -14.21 -28.10 19.98
N ASP A 409 -14.24 -27.39 18.86
CA ASP A 409 -13.03 -27.08 18.07
C ASP A 409 -12.20 -25.94 18.70
N ILE A 410 -12.84 -24.92 19.29
CA ILE A 410 -12.14 -23.89 20.07
C ILE A 410 -11.51 -24.48 21.33
N PHE A 411 -12.17 -25.43 22.02
CA PHE A 411 -11.57 -26.15 23.14
C PHE A 411 -10.41 -27.03 22.70
N SER A 412 -10.44 -27.58 21.49
CA SER A 412 -9.32 -28.36 20.94
C SER A 412 -8.10 -27.47 20.64
N ILE A 413 -8.32 -26.25 20.14
CA ILE A 413 -7.27 -25.25 19.88
C ILE A 413 -6.72 -24.69 21.21
N LEU A 414 -7.59 -24.33 22.16
CA LEU A 414 -7.18 -23.88 23.50
C LEU A 414 -6.51 -25.00 24.31
N ALA A 415 -6.92 -26.26 24.17
CA ALA A 415 -6.28 -27.38 24.85
C ALA A 415 -4.85 -27.60 24.33
N VAL A 416 -4.59 -27.41 23.02
CA VAL A 416 -3.23 -27.46 22.46
C VAL A 416 -2.38 -26.31 23.00
N GLU A 417 -2.90 -25.07 23.04
CA GLU A 417 -2.18 -23.93 23.60
C GLU A 417 -1.92 -24.05 25.11
N ILE A 418 -2.88 -24.57 25.88
CA ILE A 418 -2.71 -24.85 27.31
C ILE A 418 -1.73 -26.01 27.54
N CYS A 419 -1.77 -27.07 26.74
CA CYS A 419 -0.80 -28.17 26.84
C CYS A 419 0.63 -27.72 26.48
N VAL A 420 0.79 -26.79 25.52
CA VAL A 420 2.08 -26.19 25.19
C VAL A 420 2.56 -25.27 26.32
N ALA A 421 1.67 -24.46 26.89
CA ALA A 421 1.99 -23.59 28.04
C ALA A 421 2.36 -24.39 29.30
N ILE A 422 1.66 -25.49 29.59
CA ILE A 422 1.98 -26.39 30.73
C ILE A 422 3.30 -27.12 30.49
N ARG A 423 3.63 -27.56 29.27
CA ARG A 423 4.94 -28.15 28.96
C ARG A 423 6.07 -27.15 29.16
N LEU A 424 5.90 -25.90 28.74
CA LEU A 424 6.88 -24.83 28.93
C LEU A 424 7.04 -24.44 30.41
N PHE A 425 5.97 -24.53 31.21
CA PHE A 425 6.01 -24.24 32.64
C PHE A 425 6.60 -25.39 33.48
N LEU A 426 6.54 -26.63 33.01
CA LEU A 426 7.12 -27.81 33.67
C LEU A 426 8.56 -28.11 33.22
N SER A 427 9.10 -27.36 32.25
CA SER A 427 10.49 -27.47 31.77
C SER A 427 11.36 -26.24 32.07
N ALA A 428 10.82 -25.31 32.86
CA ALA A 428 11.56 -24.27 33.61
C ALA A 428 11.61 -24.69 35.09
#